data_AF-A0A920R4C1-F1
#
_entry.id   AF-A0A920R4C1-F1
#
_cell.length_a   1.000
_cell.length_b   1.000
_cell.length_c   1.000
_cell.angle_alpha   90.00
_cell.angle_beta   90.00
_cell.angle_gamma   90.00
#
_symmetry.space_group_name_H-M   'P 1'
#
loop_
_entity.id
_entity.type
_entity.pdbx_description
1 polymer ?
#
loop_
_entity_poly.entity_id
_entity_poly.type
_entity_poly.pdbx_seq_one_letter_code
_entity_poly.pdbx_strand_id
1 'polypeptide(L)'
;MECVRVEWLEDEALGSLNMKEISGSEFTIEADAVFLAMGFIHPQHDGLLDALGVDYDSRGNVAANGSMQTNLAKVFACGDMQRGQSLVVHAIASGRRTARQIDIFLSGKSNLPTVRGYARPPVLTAMQH
;
A
#
# COMPACT_ATOMS: atom_id res chain seq x y z
N MET A 1 28.88 -1.70 -12.55
CA MET A 1 27.90 -1.01 -11.67
C MET A 1 28.67 -0.36 -10.52
N GLU A 2 28.52 0.94 -10.32
CA GLU A 2 29.14 1.67 -9.21
C GLU A 2 28.23 1.61 -7.97
N CYS A 3 28.82 1.34 -6.81
CA CYS A 3 28.11 1.15 -5.55
C CYS A 3 28.86 1.85 -4.41
N VAL A 4 28.15 2.18 -3.34
CA VAL A 4 28.71 2.72 -2.09
C VAL A 4 28.21 1.87 -0.92
N ARG A 5 29.04 1.69 0.11
CA ARG A 5 28.61 0.99 1.32
C ARG A 5 27.73 1.91 2.16
N VAL A 6 26.75 1.31 2.84
CA VAL A 6 25.84 2.03 3.73
C VAL A 6 25.96 1.53 5.17
N GLU A 7 25.81 2.45 6.12
CA GLU A 7 25.61 2.18 7.53
C GLU A 7 24.15 2.47 7.92
N TRP A 8 23.66 1.78 8.94
CA TRP A 8 22.32 1.98 9.49
C TRP A 8 22.45 2.68 10.84
N LEU A 9 21.92 3.90 10.92
CA LEU A 9 21.91 4.70 12.14
C LEU A 9 20.52 4.67 12.76
N GLU A 10 20.44 4.47 14.06
CA GLU A 10 19.16 4.55 14.77
C GLU A 10 18.69 6.02 14.83
N ASP A 11 17.44 6.22 14.45
CA ASP A 11 16.73 7.47 14.67
C ASP A 11 16.02 7.39 16.03
N GLU A 12 16.62 8.01 17.05
CA GLU A 12 16.09 8.01 18.42
C GLU A 12 14.70 8.64 18.53
N ALA A 13 14.28 9.48 17.57
CA ALA A 13 12.98 10.14 17.58
C ALA A 13 11.87 9.27 16.96
N LEU A 14 12.19 8.48 15.94
CA LEU A 14 11.22 7.68 15.17
C LEU A 14 11.30 6.18 15.43
N GLY A 15 12.35 5.71 16.13
CA GLY A 15 12.62 4.28 16.33
C GLY A 15 12.91 3.53 15.03
N SER A 16 13.27 4.25 13.96
CA SER A 16 13.57 3.70 12.63
C SER A 16 15.07 3.71 12.36
N LEU A 17 15.52 2.86 11.44
CA LEU A 17 16.90 2.88 10.94
C LEU A 17 16.99 3.80 9.73
N ASN A 18 17.85 4.82 9.81
CA ASN A 18 18.20 5.69 8.70
C ASN A 18 19.44 5.13 7.98
N MET A 19 19.32 4.95 6.66
CA MET A 19 20.43 4.53 5.81
C MET A 19 21.33 5.72 5.52
N LYS A 20 22.64 5.59 5.76
CA LYS A 20 23.63 6.63 5.45
C LYS A 20 24.79 6.04 4.66
N GLU A 21 25.21 6.72 3.60
CA GLU A 21 26.37 6.33 2.82
C GLU A 21 27.68 6.56 3.59
N ILE A 22 28.61 5.62 3.48
CA ILE A 22 29.95 5.74 4.04
C ILE A 22 30.84 6.37 2.96
N SER A 23 31.23 7.64 3.16
CA SER A 23 32.10 8.35 2.21
C SER A 23 33.44 7.64 1.99
N GLY A 24 33.90 7.53 0.74
CA GLY A 24 35.16 6.86 0.42
C GLY A 24 35.06 5.32 0.36
N SER A 25 33.84 4.77 0.43
CA SER A 25 33.58 3.33 0.36
C SER A 25 33.07 2.86 -1.01
N GLU A 26 33.30 3.67 -2.04
CA GLU A 26 32.86 3.40 -3.40
C GLU A 26 33.57 2.16 -3.97
N PHE A 27 32.83 1.31 -4.67
CA PHE A 27 33.34 0.10 -5.29
C PHE A 27 32.58 -0.23 -6.57
N THR A 28 33.18 -1.01 -7.45
CA THR A 28 32.57 -1.43 -8.71
C THR A 28 32.29 -2.93 -8.68
N ILE A 29 31.09 -3.30 -9.12
CA ILE A 29 30.70 -4.68 -9.40
C ILE A 29 30.61 -4.85 -10.92
N GLU A 30 31.41 -5.79 -11.45
CA GLU A 30 31.29 -6.25 -12.84
C GLU A 30 30.02 -7.08 -12.98
N ALA A 31 29.17 -6.73 -13.94
CA ALA A 31 27.89 -7.40 -14.16
C ALA A 31 27.51 -7.35 -15.63
N ASP A 32 27.20 -8.52 -16.20
CA ASP A 32 26.68 -8.63 -17.58
C ASP A 32 25.21 -8.20 -17.69
N ALA A 33 24.46 -8.30 -16.59
CA ALA A 33 23.06 -7.90 -16.49
C ALA A 33 22.69 -7.47 -15.06
N VAL A 34 21.75 -6.53 -14.94
CA VAL A 34 21.25 -6.01 -13.66
C VAL A 34 19.73 -6.08 -13.64
N PHE A 35 19.16 -6.65 -12.57
CA PHE A 35 17.72 -6.76 -12.37
C PHE A 35 17.32 -5.98 -11.11
N LEU A 36 16.45 -4.98 -11.28
CA LEU A 36 15.95 -4.17 -10.17
C LEU A 36 14.65 -4.79 -9.63
N ALA A 37 14.69 -5.24 -8.37
CA ALA A 37 13.56 -5.86 -7.68
C ALA A 37 13.05 -4.99 -6.51
N MET A 38 12.86 -3.69 -6.75
CA MET A 38 12.49 -2.69 -5.74
C MET A 38 11.01 -2.72 -5.33
N GLY A 39 10.22 -3.61 -5.94
CA GLY A 39 8.77 -3.65 -5.78
C GLY A 39 8.08 -2.48 -6.49
N PHE A 40 6.86 -2.19 -6.04
CA PHE A 40 6.06 -1.05 -6.52
C PHE A 40 5.84 -0.06 -5.36
N ILE A 41 5.18 1.07 -5.59
CA ILE A 41 4.84 2.02 -4.50
C ILE A 41 3.33 2.06 -4.30
N HIS A 42 2.61 2.32 -5.38
CA HIS A 42 1.16 2.39 -5.44
C HIS A 42 0.68 1.98 -6.85
N PRO A 43 -0.64 1.83 -7.08
CA PRO A 43 -1.18 1.60 -8.40
C PRO A 43 -0.87 2.76 -9.35
N GLN A 44 -0.78 2.47 -10.65
CA GLN A 44 -0.67 3.54 -11.65
C GLN A 44 -1.93 4.42 -11.62
N HIS A 45 -1.73 5.73 -11.42
CA HIS A 45 -2.80 6.73 -11.37
C HIS A 45 -3.27 7.09 -12.77
N ASP A 46 -2.32 7.44 -13.64
CA ASP A 46 -2.55 7.78 -15.03
C ASP A 46 -3.40 6.73 -15.75
N GLY A 47 -4.45 7.20 -16.42
CA GLY A 47 -5.38 6.35 -17.16
C GLY A 47 -6.65 6.10 -16.36
N LEU A 48 -6.91 4.85 -15.99
CA LEU A 48 -8.21 4.45 -15.45
C LEU A 48 -8.57 5.17 -14.15
N LEU A 49 -7.64 5.29 -13.20
CA LEU A 49 -7.96 5.80 -11.86
C LEU A 49 -8.22 7.31 -11.89
N ASP A 50 -7.38 8.05 -12.60
CA ASP A 50 -7.58 9.50 -12.80
C ASP A 50 -8.82 9.80 -13.64
N ALA A 51 -9.10 9.00 -14.68
CA ALA A 51 -10.31 9.14 -15.47
C ALA A 51 -11.57 8.83 -14.66
N LEU A 52 -11.47 7.91 -13.69
CA LEU A 52 -12.56 7.57 -12.78
C LEU A 52 -12.75 8.66 -11.71
N GLY A 53 -11.68 9.38 -11.32
CA GLY A 53 -11.70 10.44 -10.32
C GLY A 53 -11.75 9.93 -8.89
N VAL A 54 -11.06 8.81 -8.61
CA VAL A 54 -10.98 8.29 -7.24
C VAL A 54 -9.95 9.04 -6.41
N ASP A 55 -10.22 9.21 -5.12
CA ASP A 55 -9.26 9.81 -4.19
C ASP A 55 -8.16 8.80 -3.80
N TYR A 56 -6.99 9.31 -3.44
CA TYR A 56 -5.83 8.51 -2.99
C TYR A 56 -5.49 8.75 -1.52
N ASP A 57 -4.92 7.75 -0.83
CA ASP A 57 -4.36 7.90 0.51
C ASP A 57 -2.95 8.53 0.47
N SER A 58 -2.38 8.83 1.64
CA SER A 58 -1.03 9.45 1.73
C SER A 58 0.10 8.62 1.13
N ARG A 59 -0.15 7.34 0.83
CA ARG A 59 0.79 6.43 0.18
C ARG A 59 0.48 6.25 -1.32
N GLY A 60 -0.49 6.98 -1.85
CA GLY A 60 -0.92 6.91 -3.25
C GLY A 60 -1.84 5.73 -3.59
N ASN A 61 -2.29 4.93 -2.61
CA ASN A 61 -3.24 3.85 -2.88
C ASN A 61 -4.65 4.40 -3.01
N VAL A 62 -5.57 3.70 -3.68
CA VAL A 62 -6.97 4.13 -3.78
C VAL A 62 -7.57 4.21 -2.38
N ALA A 63 -8.03 5.41 -2.01
CA ALA A 63 -8.64 5.66 -0.73
C ALA A 63 -9.98 4.92 -0.64
N ALA A 64 -10.17 4.19 0.45
CA ALA A 64 -11.42 3.51 0.73
C ALA A 64 -11.72 3.56 2.23
N ASN A 65 -13.00 3.75 2.56
CA ASN A 65 -13.47 3.81 3.94
C ASN A 65 -13.55 2.40 4.58
N GLY A 66 -14.06 2.32 5.82
CA GLY A 66 -14.22 1.04 6.54
C GLY A 66 -15.13 0.02 5.85
N SER A 67 -15.99 0.49 4.93
CA SER A 67 -16.87 -0.32 4.07
C SER A 67 -16.26 -0.61 2.69
N MET A 68 -14.95 -0.40 2.53
CA MET A 68 -14.20 -0.64 1.29
C MET A 68 -14.65 0.23 0.09
N GLN A 69 -15.43 1.28 0.36
CA GLN A 69 -15.98 2.16 -0.66
C GLN A 69 -15.08 3.38 -0.85
N THR A 70 -14.89 3.77 -2.11
CA THR A 70 -14.13 4.98 -2.47
C THR A 70 -14.98 6.25 -2.25
N ASN A 71 -14.46 7.42 -2.65
CA ASN A 71 -15.24 8.65 -2.76
C ASN A 71 -16.44 8.54 -3.74
N LEU A 72 -16.41 7.58 -4.67
CA LEU A 72 -17.50 7.36 -5.62
C LEU A 72 -18.45 6.26 -5.12
N ALA A 73 -19.74 6.59 -5.03
CA ALA A 73 -20.75 5.76 -4.37
C ALA A 73 -20.90 4.32 -4.91
N LYS A 74 -20.53 4.04 -6.15
CA LYS A 74 -20.64 2.69 -6.75
C LYS A 74 -19.29 2.03 -7.02
N VAL A 75 -18.21 2.61 -6.51
CA VAL A 75 -16.84 2.12 -6.72
C VAL A 75 -16.22 1.73 -5.38
N PHE A 76 -15.63 0.54 -5.36
CA PHE A 76 -15.01 -0.08 -4.20
C PHE A 76 -13.58 -0.49 -4.54
N ALA A 77 -12.70 -0.53 -3.53
CA ALA A 77 -11.30 -0.90 -3.72
C ALA A 77 -10.86 -1.96 -2.71
N CYS A 78 -10.03 -2.90 -3.16
CA CYS A 78 -9.50 -3.98 -2.33
C CYS A 78 -8.12 -4.46 -2.83
N GLY A 79 -7.50 -5.37 -2.09
CA GLY A 79 -6.18 -5.90 -2.41
C GLY A 79 -5.11 -4.83 -2.41
N ASP A 80 -4.11 -5.02 -3.26
CA ASP A 80 -2.96 -4.12 -3.35
C ASP A 80 -3.35 -2.72 -3.85
N MET A 81 -4.49 -2.60 -4.56
CA MET A 81 -5.05 -1.31 -5.00
C MET A 81 -5.39 -0.38 -3.82
N GLN A 82 -5.81 -0.96 -2.69
CA GLN A 82 -6.27 -0.23 -1.50
C GLN A 82 -5.28 -0.28 -0.34
N ARG A 83 -4.52 -1.38 -0.22
CA ARG A 83 -3.59 -1.62 0.89
C ARG A 83 -2.15 -1.27 0.54
N GLY A 84 -1.79 -1.31 -0.73
CA GLY A 84 -0.42 -1.48 -1.20
C GLY A 84 0.04 -2.94 -1.12
N GLN A 85 1.22 -3.22 -1.68
CA GLN A 85 1.78 -4.58 -1.77
C GLN A 85 1.71 -5.35 -0.47
N SER A 86 1.16 -6.56 -0.54
CA SER A 86 1.01 -7.44 0.60
C SER A 86 0.98 -8.91 0.20
N LEU A 87 0.81 -9.77 1.20
CA LEU A 87 0.64 -11.21 0.96
C LEU A 87 -0.67 -11.48 0.23
N VAL A 88 -0.69 -12.53 -0.61
CA VAL A 88 -1.88 -12.98 -1.34
C VAL A 88 -3.08 -13.25 -0.41
N VAL A 89 -2.85 -13.74 0.80
CA VAL A 89 -3.91 -13.98 1.79
C VAL A 89 -4.61 -12.67 2.21
N HIS A 90 -3.90 -11.54 2.23
CA HIS A 90 -4.50 -10.24 2.49
C HIS A 90 -5.36 -9.76 1.32
N ALA A 91 -4.91 -9.99 0.09
CA ALA A 91 -5.72 -9.69 -1.10
C ALA A 91 -7.02 -10.51 -1.07
N ILE A 92 -6.95 -11.81 -0.79
CA ILE A 92 -8.14 -12.68 -0.65
C ILE A 92 -9.05 -12.20 0.49
N ALA A 93 -8.49 -11.91 1.66
CA ALA A 93 -9.25 -11.41 2.81
C ALA A 93 -10.00 -10.12 2.50
N SER A 94 -9.31 -9.15 1.89
CA SER A 94 -9.87 -7.85 1.52
C SER A 94 -10.93 -7.98 0.42
N GLY A 95 -10.74 -8.85 -0.57
CA GLY A 95 -11.70 -9.13 -1.62
C GLY A 95 -13.00 -9.71 -1.06
N ARG A 96 -12.91 -10.69 -0.13
CA ARG A 96 -14.08 -11.25 0.56
C ARG A 96 -14.83 -10.20 1.37
N ARG A 97 -14.12 -9.33 2.09
CA ARG A 97 -14.73 -8.21 2.82
C ARG A 97 -15.45 -7.25 1.87
N THR A 98 -14.83 -6.91 0.75
CA THR A 98 -15.37 -5.99 -0.25
C THR A 98 -16.61 -6.57 -0.93
N ALA A 99 -16.61 -7.84 -1.30
CA ALA A 99 -17.77 -8.53 -1.84
C ALA A 99 -18.98 -8.48 -0.87
N ARG A 100 -18.74 -8.68 0.43
CA ARG A 100 -19.80 -8.52 1.46
C ARG A 100 -20.31 -7.08 1.53
N GLN A 101 -19.45 -6.08 1.42
CA GLN A 101 -19.88 -4.66 1.46
C GLN A 101 -20.66 -4.27 0.20
N ILE A 102 -20.26 -4.76 -0.97
CA ILE A 102 -21.01 -4.57 -2.22
C ILE A 102 -22.39 -5.23 -2.12
N ASP A 103 -22.49 -6.45 -1.59
CA ASP A 103 -23.78 -7.13 -1.40
C ASP A 103 -24.69 -6.37 -0.42
N ILE A 104 -24.14 -5.85 0.69
CA ILE A 104 -24.90 -4.98 1.61
C ILE A 104 -25.35 -3.70 0.91
N PHE A 105 -24.48 -3.07 0.10
CA PHE A 105 -24.80 -1.85 -0.62
C PHE A 105 -25.95 -2.05 -1.63
N LEU A 106 -25.99 -3.20 -2.32
CA LEU A 106 -27.01 -3.51 -3.32
C LEU A 106 -28.31 -4.06 -2.69
N SER A 107 -28.21 -4.89 -1.66
CA SER A 107 -29.31 -5.70 -1.12
C SER A 107 -29.81 -5.24 0.26
N GLY A 108 -29.12 -4.29 0.90
CA GLY A 108 -29.37 -3.83 2.28
C GLY A 108 -28.91 -4.80 3.38
N LYS A 109 -28.59 -6.05 3.04
CA LYS A 109 -28.10 -7.10 3.93
C LYS A 109 -27.24 -8.09 3.16
N SER A 110 -26.41 -8.87 3.86
CA SER A 110 -25.60 -9.91 3.23
C SER A 110 -25.46 -11.16 4.09
N ASN A 111 -25.58 -12.32 3.44
CA ASN A 111 -25.32 -13.64 4.00
C ASN A 111 -23.87 -14.09 3.79
N LEU A 112 -23.04 -13.30 3.08
CA LEU A 112 -21.64 -13.64 2.82
C LEU A 112 -20.81 -13.62 4.12
N PRO A 113 -19.87 -14.53 4.33
CA PRO A 113 -19.04 -14.54 5.54
C PRO A 113 -18.16 -13.29 5.65
N THR A 114 -17.94 -12.81 6.88
CA THR A 114 -16.95 -11.74 7.16
C THR A 114 -15.57 -12.33 7.46
N VAL A 115 -14.52 -11.56 7.20
CA VAL A 115 -13.13 -11.95 7.52
C VAL A 115 -12.71 -11.29 8.84
N ARG A 116 -12.39 -12.10 9.84
CA ARG A 116 -11.84 -11.62 11.14
C ARG A 116 -10.31 -11.48 11.04
N GLY A 117 -9.73 -10.53 11.77
CA GLY A 117 -8.28 -10.31 11.81
C GLY A 117 -7.70 -9.50 10.64
N TYR A 118 -8.50 -9.12 9.65
CA TYR A 118 -8.10 -8.14 8.64
C TYR A 118 -8.27 -6.72 9.20
N ALA A 119 -7.28 -6.27 9.99
CA ALA A 119 -7.12 -4.87 10.37
C ALA A 119 -5.88 -4.32 9.66
N ARG A 120 -6.04 -3.24 8.90
CA ARG A 120 -4.90 -2.33 8.66
C ARG A 120 -4.66 -1.70 10.03
N PRO A 121 -3.44 -1.79 10.62
CA PRO A 121 -3.15 -0.96 11.78
C PRO A 121 -3.50 0.48 11.38
N PRO A 122 -4.17 1.25 12.25
CA PRO A 122 -4.50 2.62 11.93
C PRO A 122 -3.20 3.30 11.49
N VAL A 123 -3.25 3.97 10.34
CA VAL A 123 -2.22 4.95 10.03
C VAL A 123 -2.32 5.93 11.19
N LEU A 124 -1.30 6.00 12.04
CA LEU A 124 -1.20 7.04 13.05
C LEU A 124 -1.31 8.34 12.27
N THR A 125 -2.51 8.92 12.23
CA THR A 125 -2.68 10.31 11.85
C THR A 125 -1.84 11.07 12.87
N ALA A 126 -0.67 11.52 12.43
CA ALA A 126 0.09 12.52 13.13
C ALA A 126 -0.90 13.61 13.53
N MET A 127 -0.90 13.90 14.82
CA MET A 127 -1.80 14.83 15.48
C MET A 127 -1.90 16.13 14.68
N GLN A 128 -3.13 16.56 14.42
CA GLN A 128 -3.42 17.90 13.93
C GLN A 128 -2.86 18.90 14.96
N HIS A 129 -2.15 19.91 14.45
CA HIS A 129 -1.86 21.16 15.15
C HIS A 129 -3.14 21.93 15.45
#